data_AF-A0A5M3X168-F1
#
_entry.id   AF-A0A5M3X168-F1
#
_cell.length_a   1.000
_cell.length_b   1.000
_cell.length_c   1.000
_cell.angle_alpha   90.00
_cell.angle_beta   90.00
_cell.angle_gamma   90.00
#
_symmetry.space_group_name_H-M   'P 1'
#
loop_
_entity.id
_entity.type
_entity.pdbx_description
1 polymer ?
#
loop_
_entity_poly.entity_id
_entity_poly.type
_entity_poly.pdbx_seq_one_letter_code
_entity_poly.pdbx_strand_id
1 'polypeptide(L)'
;MIIDLDLEAGVANVETYNLVMHPVGPQTSLVLRPEDSGTHLRIMGGRALDRFERRDGEWRIARRVMLIDWSRDDLPGNPVWTTIKQGLRPGGPGTDPSYAHFQGT
;
A
#
# COMPACT_ATOMS: atom_id res chain seq x y z
N MET A 1 -1.39 -17.46 2.81
CA MET A 1 -0.11 -16.84 3.22
C MET A 1 0.93 -17.93 3.19
N ILE A 2 1.99 -17.76 2.39
CA ILE A 2 3.05 -18.75 2.18
C ILE A 2 4.37 -18.08 2.56
N ILE A 3 5.23 -18.81 3.26
CA ILE A 3 6.61 -18.42 3.57
C ILE A 3 7.49 -19.60 3.21
N ASP A 4 8.41 -19.39 2.29
CA ASP A 4 9.49 -20.31 1.93
C ASP A 4 10.80 -19.67 2.40
N LEU A 5 11.43 -20.26 3.43
CA LEU A 5 12.54 -19.67 4.16
C LEU A 5 13.76 -20.58 4.12
N ASP A 6 14.88 -20.02 3.66
CA ASP A 6 16.21 -20.61 3.77
C ASP A 6 17.08 -19.69 4.64
N LEU A 7 17.30 -20.14 5.89
CA LEU A 7 18.09 -19.40 6.87
C LEU A 7 19.59 -19.42 6.56
N GLU A 8 20.09 -20.50 5.97
CA GLU A 8 21.51 -20.64 5.63
C GLU A 8 21.84 -19.74 4.43
N ALA A 9 21.01 -19.78 3.39
CA ALA A 9 21.14 -18.88 2.24
C ALA A 9 20.77 -17.42 2.59
N GLY A 10 20.06 -17.19 3.70
CA GLY A 10 19.61 -15.85 4.09
C GLY A 10 18.58 -15.28 3.11
N VAL A 11 17.67 -16.12 2.62
CA VAL A 11 16.63 -15.77 1.65
C VAL A 11 15.26 -16.20 2.16
N ALA A 12 14.23 -15.39 1.90
CA ALA A 12 12.84 -15.82 2.08
C ALA A 12 11.95 -15.34 0.95
N ASN A 13 11.07 -16.21 0.44
CA ASN A 13 9.97 -15.83 -0.44
C ASN A 13 8.68 -15.79 0.40
N VAL A 14 7.97 -14.66 0.35
CA VAL A 14 6.81 -14.41 1.22
C VAL A 14 5.62 -13.93 0.39
N GLU A 15 4.48 -14.59 0.54
CA GLU A 15 3.18 -14.13 0.02
C GLU A 15 2.38 -13.48 1.16
N THR A 16 2.10 -12.18 1.04
CA THR A 16 1.27 -11.42 1.98
C THR A 16 -0.01 -10.94 1.30
N TYR A 17 -1.18 -11.23 1.88
CA TYR A 17 -2.45 -10.67 1.42
C TYR A 17 -2.57 -9.23 1.89
N ASN A 18 -2.96 -8.35 0.98
CA ASN A 18 -3.15 -6.93 1.26
C ASN A 18 -4.56 -6.49 0.89
N LEU A 19 -5.03 -5.49 1.64
CA LEU A 19 -6.20 -4.70 1.33
C LEU A 19 -5.74 -3.25 1.24
N VAL A 20 -5.93 -2.63 0.09
CA VAL A 20 -5.48 -1.27 -0.18
C VAL A 20 -6.69 -0.37 -0.45
N MET A 21 -6.67 0.82 0.14
CA MET A 21 -7.75 1.80 0.03
C MET A 21 -7.20 3.09 -0.56
N HIS A 22 -7.68 3.47 -1.75
CA HIS A 22 -7.27 4.69 -2.45
C HIS A 22 -8.47 5.59 -2.72
N PRO A 23 -8.42 6.87 -2.30
CA PRO A 23 -9.32 7.88 -2.85
C PRO A 23 -9.00 8.06 -4.34
N VAL A 24 -10.00 7.88 -5.21
CA VAL A 24 -9.89 8.05 -6.66
C VAL A 24 -10.86 9.12 -7.15
N GLY A 25 -10.38 9.95 -8.07
CA GLY A 25 -11.19 10.95 -8.75
C GLY A 25 -11.75 10.41 -10.08
N PRO A 26 -12.52 11.23 -10.80
CA PRO A 26 -13.17 10.86 -12.06
C PRO A 26 -12.19 10.37 -13.14
N GLN A 27 -10.96 10.88 -13.14
CA GLN A 27 -9.94 10.54 -14.14
C GLN A 27 -9.32 9.14 -13.94
N THR A 28 -9.40 8.59 -12.73
CA THR A 28 -8.74 7.31 -12.36
C THR A 28 -9.72 6.26 -11.84
N SER A 29 -10.98 6.65 -11.69
CA SER A 29 -12.09 5.75 -11.37
C SER A 29 -12.45 4.86 -12.56
N LEU A 30 -12.83 3.62 -12.30
CA LEU A 30 -13.37 2.71 -13.32
C LEU A 30 -14.91 2.76 -13.38
N VAL A 31 -15.54 3.48 -12.44
CA VAL A 31 -17.01 3.56 -12.30
C VAL A 31 -17.56 4.97 -12.45
N LEU A 32 -16.72 6.00 -12.25
CA LEU A 32 -17.09 7.38 -12.53
C LEU A 32 -16.79 7.70 -13.99
N ARG A 33 -17.65 8.50 -14.58
CA ARG A 33 -17.35 9.14 -15.86
C ARG A 33 -16.40 10.31 -15.63
N PRO A 34 -15.55 10.66 -16.61
CA PRO A 34 -14.64 11.79 -16.49
C PRO A 34 -15.32 13.12 -16.12
N GLU A 35 -16.58 13.29 -16.52
CA GLU A 35 -17.42 14.47 -16.22
C GLU A 35 -18.06 14.47 -14.83
N ASP A 36 -18.04 13.35 -14.11
CA ASP A 36 -18.60 13.28 -12.77
C ASP A 36 -17.76 14.12 -11.79
N SER A 37 -18.40 14.65 -10.74
CA SER A 37 -17.71 15.38 -9.67
C SER A 37 -17.60 14.53 -8.41
N GLY A 38 -16.50 14.65 -7.67
CA GLY A 38 -16.32 14.01 -6.36
C GLY A 38 -15.20 12.97 -6.32
N THR A 39 -15.03 12.35 -5.16
CA THR A 39 -14.00 11.32 -4.91
C THR A 39 -14.69 10.06 -4.39
N HIS A 40 -14.31 8.91 -4.92
CA HIS A 40 -14.79 7.61 -4.46
C HIS A 40 -13.65 6.83 -3.81
N LEU A 41 -13.99 5.86 -2.96
CA LEU A 41 -13.00 5.00 -2.34
C LEU A 41 -12.86 3.71 -3.16
N ARG A 42 -11.72 3.54 -3.82
CA ARG A 42 -11.32 2.26 -4.40
C ARG A 42 -10.75 1.38 -3.30
N ILE A 43 -11.30 0.18 -3.17
CA ILE A 43 -10.75 -0.90 -2.36
C ILE A 43 -10.22 -1.98 -3.30
N MET A 44 -8.96 -2.35 -3.14
CA MET A 44 -8.34 -3.44 -3.87
C MET A 44 -7.84 -4.50 -2.91
N GLY A 45 -8.13 -5.76 -3.23
CA GLY A 45 -7.51 -6.90 -2.58
C GLY A 45 -6.47 -7.51 -3.49
N GLY A 46 -5.36 -7.91 -2.90
CA GLY A 46 -4.26 -8.47 -3.66
C GLY A 46 -3.25 -9.18 -2.81
N ARG A 47 -2.11 -9.50 -3.42
CA ARG A 47 -0.99 -10.16 -2.78
C ARG A 47 0.32 -9.46 -3.11
N ALA A 48 1.17 -9.28 -2.10
CA ALA A 48 2.56 -8.94 -2.30
C ALA A 48 3.36 -10.24 -2.31
N LEU A 49 4.11 -10.46 -3.38
CA LEU A 49 5.12 -11.51 -3.48
C LEU A 49 6.48 -10.87 -3.26
N ASP A 50 7.02 -11.10 -2.06
CA ASP A 50 8.27 -10.52 -1.61
C ASP A 50 9.40 -11.54 -1.67
N ARG A 51 10.54 -11.10 -2.18
CA ARG A 51 11.82 -11.73 -1.95
C ARG A 51 12.56 -10.91 -0.90
N PHE A 52 12.83 -11.51 0.24
CA PHE A 52 13.71 -10.96 1.27
C PHE A 52 15.12 -11.54 1.15
N GLU A 53 16.11 -10.71 1.45
CA GLU A 53 17.51 -11.11 1.56
C GLU A 53 18.10 -10.53 2.84
N ARG A 54 18.90 -11.33 3.55
CA ARG A 54 19.67 -10.87 4.70
C ARG A 54 21.00 -10.28 4.23
N ARG A 55 21.20 -8.98 4.46
CA ARG A 55 22.39 -8.22 4.06
C ARG A 55 22.96 -7.54 5.31
N ASP A 56 24.23 -7.79 5.59
CA ASP A 56 24.91 -7.28 6.80
C ASP A 56 24.16 -7.63 8.10
N GLY A 57 23.62 -8.84 8.16
CA GLY A 57 22.85 -9.33 9.31
C GLY A 57 21.38 -8.89 9.35
N GLU A 58 20.95 -7.98 8.46
CA GLU A 58 19.59 -7.43 8.45
C GLU A 58 18.76 -7.92 7.28
N TRP A 59 17.50 -8.29 7.53
CA TRP A 59 16.55 -8.67 6.50
C TRP A 59 15.97 -7.43 5.81
N ARG A 60 16.02 -7.41 4.47
CA ARG A 60 15.43 -6.33 3.66
C ARG A 60 14.64 -6.92 2.50
N ILE A 61 13.63 -6.18 2.03
CA ILE A 61 12.90 -6.54 0.80
C ILE A 61 13.84 -6.28 -0.38
N ALA A 62 14.30 -7.35 -1.04
CA ALA A 62 15.12 -7.27 -2.24
C ALA A 62 14.26 -7.01 -3.49
N ARG A 63 13.04 -7.57 -3.52
CA ARG A 63 12.08 -7.35 -4.60
C ARG A 63 10.66 -7.55 -4.08
N ARG A 64 9.73 -6.73 -4.55
CA ARG A 64 8.28 -6.88 -4.35
C ARG A 64 7.57 -6.89 -5.69
N VAL A 65 6.65 -7.83 -5.88
CA VAL A 65 5.65 -7.82 -6.95
C VAL A 65 4.27 -7.77 -6.33
N MET A 66 3.46 -6.82 -6.78
CA MET A 66 2.06 -6.71 -6.36
C MET A 66 1.17 -7.42 -7.38
N LEU A 67 0.38 -8.36 -6.91
CA LEU A 67 -0.72 -8.97 -7.64
C LEU A 67 -2.02 -8.31 -7.17
N ILE A 68 -2.86 -7.91 -8.11
CA ILE A 68 -4.22 -7.44 -7.82
C ILE A 68 -5.16 -8.58 -8.15
N ASP A 69 -5.85 -9.09 -7.13
CA ASP A 69 -6.77 -10.22 -7.29
C ASP A 69 -8.19 -9.71 -7.55
N TRP A 70 -8.60 -8.60 -6.92
CA TRP A 70 -9.90 -7.96 -7.14
C TRP A 70 -9.88 -6.46 -6.81
N SER A 71 -10.86 -5.71 -7.33
CA SER A 71 -11.09 -4.30 -7.01
C SER A 71 -12.58 -4.00 -6.88
N ARG A 72 -12.91 -3.00 -6.05
CA ARG A 72 -14.25 -2.48 -5.80
C ARG A 72 -14.20 -0.96 -5.70
N ASP A 73 -15.00 -0.27 -6.50
CA ASP A 73 -14.91 1.19 -6.70
C ASP A 73 -16.20 1.96 -6.40
N ASP A 74 -17.28 1.25 -6.07
CA ASP A 74 -18.64 1.77 -5.87
C ASP A 74 -18.87 2.39 -4.47
N LEU A 75 -17.84 2.49 -3.62
CA LEU A 75 -18.00 3.07 -2.30
C LEU A 75 -17.96 4.60 -2.35
N PRO A 76 -19.01 5.31 -1.89
CA PRO A 76 -19.02 6.76 -1.81
C PRO A 76 -17.89 7.23 -0.89
N GLY A 77 -17.04 8.15 -1.37
CA GLY A 77 -16.06 8.80 -0.50
C GLY A 77 -16.75 9.82 0.40
N ASN A 78 -16.76 9.60 1.71
CA ASN A 78 -17.26 10.61 2.64
C ASN A 78 -16.20 11.71 2.81
N PRO A 79 -16.55 13.02 2.67
CA PRO A 79 -15.64 14.13 2.95
C PRO A 79 -15.17 14.23 4.41
N VAL A 80 -15.65 13.37 5.31
CA VAL A 80 -15.16 13.24 6.70
C VAL A 80 -13.63 13.14 6.77
N TRP A 81 -12.95 12.55 5.77
CA TRP A 81 -11.48 12.57 5.72
C TRP A 81 -10.89 13.99 5.62
N THR A 82 -11.55 14.89 4.91
CA THR A 82 -11.19 16.31 4.81
C THR A 82 -11.31 17.01 6.17
N THR A 83 -12.25 16.57 7.01
CA THR A 83 -12.47 17.10 8.37
C THR A 83 -11.51 16.49 9.40
N ILE A 84 -11.26 15.18 9.36
CA ILE A 84 -10.46 14.44 10.35
C ILE A 84 -8.95 14.70 10.24
N LYS A 85 -8.43 15.12 9.08
CA LYS A 85 -7.00 15.46 8.93
C LYS A 85 -6.52 16.61 9.82
N GLN A 86 -7.42 17.42 10.37
CA GLN A 86 -7.06 18.48 11.30
C GLN A 86 -6.51 17.87 12.61
N GLY A 87 -5.18 17.76 12.69
CA GLY A 87 -4.46 17.17 13.83
C GLY A 87 -3.67 15.91 13.49
N LEU A 88 -3.86 15.32 12.31
CA LEU A 88 -3.05 14.20 11.83
C LEU A 88 -1.84 14.71 11.04
N ARG A 89 -0.74 13.96 11.06
CA ARG A 89 0.44 14.21 10.21
C ARG A 89 0.30 13.38 8.93
N PRO A 90 -0.17 13.95 7.81
CA PRO A 90 -0.29 13.20 6.57
C PRO A 90 1.09 12.78 6.08
N GLY A 91 1.18 11.55 5.57
CA GLY A 91 2.35 11.09 4.82
C GLY A 91 2.42 11.74 3.43
N GLY A 92 3.59 11.68 2.82
CA GLY A 92 3.84 12.27 1.50
C GLY A 92 5.26 11.99 1.00
N PRO A 93 5.47 11.73 -0.29
CA PRO A 93 6.81 11.50 -0.83
C PRO A 93 7.78 12.63 -0.45
N GLY A 94 8.92 12.29 0.13
CA GLY A 94 9.94 13.26 0.57
C GLY A 94 9.62 14.03 1.87
N THR A 95 8.36 14.08 2.30
CA THR A 95 7.93 14.75 3.54
C THR A 95 7.29 13.80 4.54
N ASP A 96 7.35 12.49 4.29
CA ASP A 96 6.64 11.50 5.09
C ASP A 96 7.23 11.44 6.51
N PRO A 97 6.41 11.66 7.56
CA PRO A 97 6.88 11.57 8.94
C PRO A 97 7.47 10.19 9.30
N SER A 98 7.11 9.14 8.55
CA SER A 98 7.68 7.80 8.75
C SER A 98 9.18 7.73 8.48
N TYR A 99 9.76 8.60 7.63
CA TYR A 99 11.21 8.57 7.40
C TYR A 99 12.02 8.81 8.67
N ALA A 100 11.53 9.68 9.57
CA ALA A 100 12.16 9.92 10.86
C ALA A 100 12.14 8.67 11.77
N HIS A 101 11.18 7.77 11.60
CA HIS A 101 11.13 6.51 12.34
C HIS A 101 12.24 5.53 11.91
N PHE A 102 12.71 5.62 10.66
CA PHE A 102 13.71 4.72 10.09
C PHE A 102 15.14 5.30 10.04
N GLN A 103 15.35 6.53 10.50
CA GLN A 103 16.68 7.16 10.58
C GLN A 103 17.45 6.82 11.87
N GLY A 104 16.96 5.86 12.68
CA GLY A 104 17.57 5.48 13.94
C GLY A 104 17.85 3.98 14.04
N THR A 105 19.07 3.58 13.65
CA THR A 105 19.90 2.50 14.23
C THR A 105 21.35 2.82 13.98
#